data_AF-A0A2E0S8A1-F1
#
_entry.id   AF-A0A2E0S8A1-F1
#
_cell.length_a   1.000
_cell.length_b   1.000
_cell.length_c   1.000
_cell.angle_alpha   90.00
_cell.angle_beta   90.00
_cell.angle_gamma   90.00
#
_symmetry.space_group_name_H-M   'P 1'
#
loop_
_entity.id
_entity.type
_entity.pdbx_description
1 polymer ?
#
loop_
_entity_poly.entity_id
_entity_poly.type
_entity_poly.pdbx_seq_one_letter_code
_entity_poly.pdbx_strand_id
1 'polypeptide(L)'
;MSLFGDPLFRWRETFMVLFEDSKRPTVAEVEEALARVGKFDSEQTSESENGLIESLTVTNQIDCVGLDIVYVDGEEAQEQLKELQSEISPEDLLPGQETLLAKLPSCSARLDILHFEQLTASVVEDDDEEFLDPGALLGVAEALAQLLDGIAVDPGSGTF
;
A
#
# COMPACT_ATOMS: atom_id res chain seq x y z
N MET A 1 -9.89 -11.73 9.43
CA MET A 1 -9.06 -12.75 8.75
C MET A 1 -8.49 -12.11 7.51
N SER A 2 -7.18 -11.85 7.49
CA SER A 2 -6.47 -11.31 6.31
C SER A 2 -6.62 -12.26 5.10
N LEU A 3 -6.46 -11.71 3.89
CA LEU A 3 -6.58 -12.45 2.62
C LEU A 3 -5.55 -13.59 2.48
N PHE A 4 -4.47 -13.59 3.27
CA PHE A 4 -3.46 -14.68 3.29
C PHE A 4 -4.02 -16.08 3.56
N GLY A 5 -5.18 -16.18 4.22
CA GLY A 5 -5.82 -17.46 4.53
C GLY A 5 -6.82 -17.94 3.48
N ASP A 6 -7.11 -17.14 2.46
CA ASP A 6 -8.15 -17.43 1.48
C ASP A 6 -7.56 -18.10 0.23
N PRO A 7 -7.98 -19.34 -0.11
CA PRO A 7 -7.47 -20.03 -1.31
C PRO A 7 -7.85 -19.33 -2.62
N LEU A 8 -8.77 -18.36 -2.60
CA LEU A 8 -9.14 -17.56 -3.74
C LEU A 8 -8.23 -16.35 -3.94
N PHE A 9 -7.30 -16.07 -3.03
CA PHE A 9 -6.40 -14.92 -3.13
C PHE A 9 -4.94 -15.36 -3.11
N ARG A 10 -4.16 -14.87 -4.07
CA ARG A 10 -2.72 -15.10 -4.16
C ARG A 10 -1.98 -13.80 -3.89
N TRP A 11 -1.16 -13.78 -2.85
CA TRP A 11 -0.26 -12.65 -2.59
C TRP A 11 0.71 -12.45 -3.77
N ARG A 12 0.86 -11.20 -4.19
CA ARG A 12 1.73 -10.82 -5.31
C ARG A 12 2.89 -9.97 -4.86
N GLU A 13 2.59 -8.86 -4.21
CA GLU A 13 3.58 -7.85 -3.83
C GLU A 13 3.08 -7.01 -2.65
N THR A 14 3.97 -6.18 -2.10
CA THR A 14 3.65 -5.27 -1.00
C THR A 14 4.24 -3.91 -1.32
N PHE A 15 3.44 -2.86 -1.25
CA PHE A 15 3.89 -1.47 -1.33
C PHE A 15 3.89 -0.83 0.04
N MET A 16 4.75 0.14 0.25
CA MET A 16 4.82 0.89 1.50
C MET A 16 4.50 2.35 1.24
N VAL A 17 3.69 2.96 2.09
CA VAL A 17 3.52 4.42 2.11
C VAL A 17 4.06 4.94 3.42
N LEU A 18 5.16 5.68 3.37
CA LEU A 18 5.86 6.26 4.51
C LEU A 18 5.31 7.67 4.82
N PHE A 19 5.00 7.97 6.08
CA PHE A 19 4.44 9.27 6.45
C PHE A 19 4.73 9.62 7.92
N GLU A 20 4.43 10.86 8.30
CA GLU A 20 4.48 11.31 9.70
C GLU A 20 3.31 10.72 10.49
N ASP A 21 3.55 10.06 11.63
CA ASP A 21 2.50 9.42 12.46
C ASP A 21 1.33 10.37 12.79
N SER A 22 1.60 11.66 12.97
CA SER A 22 0.57 12.68 13.20
C SER A 22 -0.45 12.85 12.06
N LYS A 23 -0.17 12.29 10.87
CA LYS A 23 -1.05 12.29 9.69
C LYS A 23 -1.77 10.95 9.50
N ARG A 24 -1.74 10.05 10.49
CA ARG A 24 -2.45 8.77 10.42
C ARG A 24 -3.93 8.98 10.07
N PRO A 25 -4.43 8.33 9.01
CA PRO A 25 -5.78 8.58 8.53
C PRO A 25 -6.81 7.75 9.29
N THR A 26 -8.08 8.13 9.16
CA THR A 26 -9.23 7.27 9.50
C THR A 26 -9.51 6.29 8.38
N VAL A 27 -10.24 5.20 8.66
CA VAL A 27 -10.65 4.24 7.62
C VAL A 27 -11.47 4.93 6.52
N ALA A 28 -12.35 5.85 6.89
CA ALA A 28 -13.18 6.59 5.92
C ALA A 28 -12.34 7.44 4.95
N GLU A 29 -11.24 8.05 5.41
CA GLU A 29 -10.34 8.81 4.55
C GLU A 29 -9.59 7.91 3.57
N VAL A 30 -9.19 6.72 4.03
CA VAL A 30 -8.56 5.70 3.17
C VAL A 30 -9.54 5.20 2.11
N GLU A 31 -10.78 4.89 2.49
CA GLU A 31 -11.84 4.49 1.55
C GLU A 31 -12.13 5.58 0.51
N GLU A 32 -12.16 6.86 0.91
CA GLU A 32 -12.34 7.97 -0.03
C GLU A 32 -11.17 8.09 -1.01
N ALA A 33 -9.94 7.88 -0.55
CA ALA A 33 -8.77 7.87 -1.43
C ALA A 33 -8.83 6.70 -2.43
N LEU A 34 -9.19 5.50 -1.97
CA LEU A 34 -9.34 4.32 -2.82
C LEU A 34 -10.46 4.48 -3.87
N ALA A 35 -11.56 5.13 -3.50
CA ALA A 35 -12.68 5.40 -4.40
C ALA A 35 -12.31 6.29 -5.61
N ARG A 36 -11.19 7.02 -5.54
CA ARG A 36 -10.66 7.81 -6.68
C ARG A 36 -9.93 6.95 -7.70
N VAL A 37 -9.42 5.80 -7.29
CA VAL A 37 -8.66 4.88 -8.13
C VAL A 37 -9.60 3.86 -8.77
N GLY A 38 -10.49 3.28 -7.96
CA GLY A 38 -11.37 2.21 -8.42
C GLY A 38 -12.54 1.98 -7.48
N LYS A 39 -13.39 1.02 -7.84
CA LYS A 39 -14.51 0.62 -7.00
C LYS A 39 -14.07 -0.51 -6.08
N PHE A 40 -13.73 -0.15 -4.86
CA PHE A 40 -13.35 -1.09 -3.81
C PHE A 40 -14.53 -1.31 -2.86
N ASP A 41 -14.77 -2.58 -2.53
CA ASP A 41 -15.72 -3.02 -1.52
C ASP A 41 -14.93 -3.40 -0.25
N SER A 42 -15.21 -2.71 0.86
CA SER A 42 -14.57 -2.96 2.15
C SER A 42 -15.14 -4.21 2.79
N GLU A 43 -14.28 -5.21 3.00
CA GLU A 43 -14.67 -6.49 3.60
C GLU A 43 -14.45 -6.47 5.12
N GLN A 44 -13.35 -5.88 5.58
CA GLN A 44 -12.97 -5.86 6.99
C GLN A 44 -12.24 -4.58 7.36
N THR A 45 -12.57 -4.03 8.52
CA THR A 45 -11.95 -2.81 9.05
C THR A 45 -11.51 -3.06 10.50
N SER A 46 -10.36 -2.50 10.86
CA SER A 46 -9.88 -2.43 12.23
C SER A 46 -9.42 -1.02 12.51
N GLU A 47 -9.93 -0.46 13.60
CA GLU A 47 -9.71 0.93 13.99
C GLU A 47 -9.20 1.01 15.43
N SER A 48 -8.37 2.02 15.69
CA SER A 48 -7.95 2.39 17.03
C SER A 48 -9.12 2.99 17.83
N GLU A 49 -8.96 3.17 19.14
CA GLU A 49 -9.96 3.83 20.01
C GLU A 49 -10.33 5.24 19.54
N ASN A 50 -9.43 5.90 18.80
CA ASN A 50 -9.63 7.23 18.23
C ASN A 50 -10.19 7.22 16.78
N GLY A 51 -10.54 6.05 16.23
CA GLY A 51 -11.04 5.89 14.85
C GLY A 51 -9.96 5.92 13.76
N LEU A 52 -8.69 5.78 14.15
CA LEU A 52 -7.57 5.74 13.20
C LEU A 52 -7.38 4.32 12.65
N ILE A 53 -6.97 4.20 11.39
CA ILE A 53 -6.80 2.89 10.74
C ILE A 53 -5.73 2.04 11.42
N GLU A 54 -6.08 0.83 11.85
CA GLU A 54 -5.14 -0.24 12.21
C GLU A 54 -4.95 -1.18 11.02
N SER A 55 -6.06 -1.59 10.39
CA SER A 55 -6.05 -2.32 9.14
C SER A 55 -7.35 -2.18 8.35
N LEU A 56 -7.27 -2.37 7.04
CA LEU A 56 -8.39 -2.34 6.11
C LEU A 56 -8.19 -3.41 5.03
N THR A 57 -9.12 -4.34 4.91
CA THR A 57 -9.20 -5.28 3.78
C THR A 57 -10.27 -4.79 2.81
N VAL A 58 -9.87 -4.55 1.56
CA VAL A 58 -10.78 -4.18 0.49
C VAL A 58 -10.58 -5.10 -0.71
N THR A 59 -11.64 -5.29 -1.50
CA THR A 59 -11.57 -6.05 -2.74
C THR A 59 -12.18 -5.26 -3.89
N ASN A 60 -11.71 -5.51 -5.10
CA ASN A 60 -12.29 -4.99 -6.32
C ASN A 60 -12.55 -6.18 -7.24
N GLN A 61 -13.83 -6.53 -7.38
CA GLN A 61 -14.27 -7.67 -8.19
C GLN A 61 -14.13 -7.42 -9.70
N ILE A 62 -14.06 -6.15 -10.12
CA ILE A 62 -13.93 -5.79 -11.54
C ILE A 62 -12.51 -6.10 -12.00
N ASP A 63 -11.54 -5.70 -11.19
CA ASP A 63 -10.11 -5.88 -11.48
C ASP A 63 -9.56 -7.19 -10.88
N CYS A 64 -10.38 -7.98 -10.18
CA CYS A 64 -9.99 -9.21 -9.49
C CYS A 64 -8.82 -8.97 -8.51
N VAL A 65 -8.87 -7.87 -7.75
CA VAL A 65 -7.82 -7.45 -6.82
C VAL A 65 -8.34 -7.51 -5.38
N GLY A 66 -7.49 -7.94 -4.45
CA GLY A 66 -7.64 -7.77 -3.01
C GLY A 66 -6.49 -6.94 -2.46
N LEU A 67 -6.77 -6.05 -1.52
CA LEU A 67 -5.78 -5.26 -0.82
C LEU A 67 -5.97 -5.40 0.68
N ASP A 68 -4.90 -5.72 1.39
CA ASP A 68 -4.83 -5.56 2.84
C ASP A 68 -3.91 -4.38 3.15
N ILE A 69 -4.47 -3.31 3.71
CA ILE A 69 -3.74 -2.12 4.16
C ILE A 69 -3.54 -2.24 5.67
N VAL A 70 -2.30 -2.16 6.12
CA VAL A 70 -1.93 -2.35 7.54
C VAL A 70 -1.09 -1.17 8.01
N TYR A 71 -1.48 -0.59 9.13
CA TYR A 71 -0.70 0.45 9.77
C TYR A 71 0.43 -0.15 10.61
N VAL A 72 1.64 0.40 10.44
CA VAL A 72 2.85 -0.04 11.16
C VAL A 72 3.57 1.19 11.72
N ASP A 73 3.87 1.14 13.03
CA ASP A 73 4.61 2.17 13.74
C ASP A 73 5.63 1.60 14.73
N GLY A 74 6.20 2.48 15.55
CA GLY A 74 7.16 2.11 16.57
C GLY A 74 8.51 1.65 16.00
N GLU A 75 9.14 0.71 16.68
CA GLU A 75 10.51 0.26 16.36
C GLU A 75 10.60 -0.36 14.97
N GLU A 76 9.59 -1.14 14.57
CA GLU A 76 9.54 -1.81 13.27
C GLU A 76 9.54 -0.83 12.10
N ALA A 77 8.69 0.21 12.16
CA ALA A 77 8.66 1.24 11.13
C ALA A 77 10.00 2.02 11.07
N GLN A 78 10.59 2.30 12.24
CA GLN A 78 11.84 3.07 12.34
C GLN A 78 13.06 2.31 11.81
N GLU A 79 13.13 1.00 12.01
CA GLU A 79 14.22 0.18 11.47
C GLU A 79 14.18 0.17 9.94
N GLN A 80 13.02 -0.12 9.35
CA GLN A 80 12.88 -0.13 7.89
C GLN A 80 13.13 1.25 7.26
N LEU A 81 12.67 2.32 7.89
CA LEU A 81 12.91 3.69 7.43
C LEU A 81 14.41 4.00 7.37
N LYS A 82 15.19 3.56 8.36
CA LYS A 82 16.66 3.75 8.37
C LYS A 82 17.34 2.92 7.29
N GLU A 83 16.90 1.69 7.07
CA GLU A 83 17.40 0.85 5.98
C GLU A 83 17.16 1.53 4.63
N LEU A 84 15.92 1.94 4.35
CA LEU A 84 15.57 2.65 3.11
C LEU A 84 16.38 3.94 2.94
N GLN A 85 16.54 4.76 4.00
CA GLN A 85 17.39 5.95 3.95
C GLN A 85 18.86 5.64 3.65
N SER A 86 19.34 4.46 4.01
CA SER A 86 20.73 4.03 3.76
C SER A 86 20.93 3.41 2.39
N GLU A 87 19.89 2.83 1.81
CA GLU A 87 19.92 2.22 0.47
C GLU A 87 19.66 3.23 -0.65
N ILE A 88 18.84 4.26 -0.39
CA ILE A 88 18.45 5.26 -1.39
C ILE A 88 19.58 6.29 -1.55
N SER A 89 20.28 6.24 -2.69
CA SER A 89 21.26 7.26 -3.03
C SER A 89 20.58 8.43 -3.76
N PRO A 90 21.04 9.68 -3.56
CA PRO A 90 20.55 10.84 -4.33
C PRO A 90 20.71 10.67 -5.86
N GLU A 91 21.61 9.79 -6.28
CA GLU A 91 21.89 9.46 -7.68
C GLU A 91 20.84 8.53 -8.30
N ASP A 92 20.06 7.81 -7.48
CA ASP A 92 18.97 6.93 -7.91
C ASP A 92 17.63 7.68 -8.05
N LEU A 93 17.58 8.95 -7.64
CA LEU A 93 16.38 9.79 -7.73
C LEU A 93 16.11 10.25 -9.16
N LEU A 94 14.86 10.15 -9.57
CA LEU A 94 14.40 10.81 -10.79
C LEU A 94 14.37 12.35 -10.60
N PRO A 95 14.57 13.14 -11.66
CA PRO A 95 14.48 14.59 -11.58
C PRO A 95 13.13 15.04 -11.00
N GLY A 96 13.17 15.79 -9.88
CA GLY A 96 11.97 16.24 -9.17
C GLY A 96 11.59 15.42 -7.92
N GLN A 97 12.26 14.29 -7.66
CA GLN A 97 12.05 13.49 -6.44
C GLN A 97 12.91 13.94 -5.25
N GLU A 98 13.70 15.00 -5.39
CA GLU A 98 14.55 15.57 -4.33
C GLU A 98 13.75 15.94 -3.06
N THR A 99 12.49 16.34 -3.22
CA THR A 99 11.60 16.64 -2.10
C THR A 99 11.14 15.40 -1.32
N LEU A 100 11.10 14.22 -1.97
CA LEU A 100 10.76 12.96 -1.30
C LEU A 100 11.92 12.55 -0.37
N LEU A 101 13.16 12.65 -0.86
CA LEU A 101 14.34 12.38 -0.03
C LEU A 101 14.43 13.31 1.19
N ALA A 102 14.06 14.59 1.02
CA ALA A 102 14.02 15.54 2.13
C ALA A 102 12.91 15.23 3.16
N LYS A 103 11.84 14.52 2.75
CA LYS A 103 10.73 14.12 3.63
C LYS A 103 10.99 12.82 4.38
N LEU A 104 11.78 11.90 3.82
CA LEU A 104 12.12 10.61 4.43
C LEU A 104 12.52 10.68 5.92
N PRO A 105 13.36 11.64 6.37
CA PRO A 105 13.74 11.77 7.77
C PRO A 105 12.60 12.17 8.72
N SER A 106 11.52 12.76 8.18
CA SER A 106 10.35 13.18 8.96
C SER A 106 9.32 12.06 9.14
N CYS A 107 9.33 11.07 8.24
CA CYS A 107 8.44 9.92 8.32
C CYS A 107 8.72 9.11 9.59
N SER A 108 7.65 8.69 10.27
CA SER A 108 7.75 7.93 11.51
C SER A 108 6.85 6.70 11.55
N ALA A 109 5.93 6.58 10.60
CA ALA A 109 5.01 5.47 10.45
C ALA A 109 4.92 5.07 8.96
N ARG A 110 4.31 3.91 8.70
CA ARG A 110 4.03 3.45 7.34
C ARG A 110 2.71 2.69 7.23
N LEU A 111 2.16 2.67 6.01
CA LEU A 111 1.09 1.75 5.62
C LEU A 111 1.70 0.69 4.72
N ASP A 112 1.54 -0.57 5.10
CA ASP A 112 1.87 -1.71 4.25
C ASP A 112 0.62 -2.05 3.44
N ILE A 113 0.73 -1.98 2.11
CA ILE A 113 -0.33 -2.27 1.15
C ILE A 113 0.00 -3.61 0.53
N LEU A 114 -0.61 -4.67 1.04
CA LEU A 114 -0.42 -6.02 0.56
C LEU A 114 -1.39 -6.28 -0.58
N HIS A 115 -0.85 -6.61 -1.73
CA HIS A 115 -1.60 -6.87 -2.94
C HIS A 115 -1.85 -8.35 -3.13
N PHE A 116 -3.10 -8.69 -3.39
CA PHE A 116 -3.56 -10.02 -3.70
C PHE A 116 -4.30 -10.02 -5.03
N GLU A 117 -4.01 -11.02 -5.84
CA GLU A 117 -4.81 -11.31 -7.02
C GLU A 117 -5.88 -12.34 -6.65
N GLN A 118 -7.12 -12.08 -7.05
CA GLN A 118 -8.22 -13.01 -6.89
C GLN A 118 -8.21 -14.05 -8.02
N LEU A 119 -8.01 -15.31 -7.64
CA LEU A 119 -8.07 -16.45 -8.55
C LEU A 119 -9.53 -16.72 -8.92
N THR A 120 -9.93 -16.34 -10.13
CA THR A 120 -11.23 -16.74 -10.68
C THR A 120 -11.13 -18.11 -11.35
N ALA A 121 -12.26 -18.83 -11.42
CA ALA A 121 -12.31 -20.16 -12.05
C ALA A 121 -11.92 -20.17 -13.55
N SER A 122 -11.83 -19.00 -14.18
CA SER A 122 -11.40 -18.83 -15.57
C SER A 122 -9.87 -18.72 -15.72
N VAL A 123 -9.14 -18.35 -14.67
CA VAL A 123 -7.67 -18.18 -14.67
C VAL A 123 -6.93 -19.50 -14.36
N VAL A 124 -7.63 -20.49 -13.81
CA VAL A 124 -7.06 -21.83 -13.55
C VAL A 124 -6.95 -22.72 -14.79
N GLU A 125 -7.51 -22.32 -15.94
CA GLU A 125 -7.39 -23.08 -17.20
C GLU A 125 -6.37 -22.50 -18.20
N ASP A 126 -5.96 -21.24 -18.05
CA ASP A 126 -4.96 -20.57 -18.89
C ASP A 126 -3.82 -20.04 -18.00
N ASP A 127 -2.79 -20.87 -17.83
CA ASP A 127 -1.63 -20.67 -16.93
C ASP A 127 -0.69 -19.52 -17.38
N ASP A 128 -1.06 -18.75 -18.40
CA ASP A 128 -0.18 -17.80 -19.12
C ASP A 128 -0.73 -16.37 -19.29
N GLU A 129 -1.96 -16.05 -18.85
CA GLU A 129 -2.50 -14.68 -18.89
C GLU A 129 -2.48 -14.03 -17.49
N GLU A 130 -1.39 -13.32 -17.20
CA GLU A 130 -1.33 -12.35 -16.11
C GLU A 130 -2.38 -11.24 -16.36
N PHE A 131 -3.59 -11.40 -15.80
CA PHE A 131 -4.61 -10.34 -15.72
C PHE A 131 -4.23 -9.24 -14.71
N LEU A 132 -2.92 -8.97 -14.57
CA LEU A 132 -2.40 -7.96 -13.66
C LEU A 132 -2.40 -6.62 -14.40
N ASP A 133 -3.18 -5.65 -13.91
CA ASP A 133 -2.93 -4.25 -14.23
C ASP A 133 -2.05 -3.64 -13.13
N PRO A 134 -0.71 -3.66 -13.27
CA PRO A 134 0.20 -3.04 -12.29
C PRO A 134 -0.05 -1.54 -12.08
N GLY A 135 -0.80 -0.88 -12.98
CA GLY A 135 -1.20 0.51 -12.84
C GLY A 135 -2.20 0.75 -11.70
N ALA A 136 -3.05 -0.23 -11.37
CA ALA A 136 -4.06 -0.07 -10.33
C ALA A 136 -3.41 0.05 -8.94
N LEU A 137 -2.37 -0.76 -8.67
CA LEU A 137 -1.64 -0.74 -7.41
C LEU A 137 -0.83 0.55 -7.23
N LEU A 138 -0.14 0.98 -8.30
CA LEU A 138 0.58 2.25 -8.28
C LEU A 138 -0.38 3.42 -8.01
N GLY A 139 -1.57 3.40 -8.63
CA GLY A 139 -2.62 4.38 -8.37
C GLY A 139 -3.09 4.40 -6.91
N VAL A 140 -3.20 3.23 -6.26
CA VAL A 140 -3.54 3.13 -4.84
C VAL A 140 -2.42 3.70 -3.96
N ALA A 141 -1.17 3.30 -4.20
CA ALA A 141 -0.03 3.79 -3.44
C ALA A 141 0.13 5.31 -3.58
N GLU A 142 -0.03 5.85 -4.79
CA GLU A 142 -0.03 7.30 -5.05
C GLU A 142 -1.19 8.02 -4.35
N ALA A 143 -2.41 7.47 -4.41
CA ALA A 143 -3.57 8.08 -3.77
C ALA A 143 -3.40 8.17 -2.25
N LEU A 144 -2.84 7.13 -1.63
CA LEU A 144 -2.54 7.09 -0.19
C LEU A 144 -1.36 8.01 0.16
N ALA A 145 -0.31 8.05 -0.67
CA ALA A 145 0.79 8.99 -0.47
C ALA A 145 0.30 10.45 -0.55
N GLN A 146 -0.60 10.78 -1.46
CA GLN A 146 -1.21 12.11 -1.55
C GLN A 146 -2.09 12.44 -0.34
N LEU A 147 -2.91 11.49 0.13
CA LEU A 147 -3.73 11.65 1.34
C LEU A 147 -2.87 11.99 2.56
N LEU A 148 -1.74 11.28 2.71
CA LEU A 148 -0.88 11.34 3.87
C LEU A 148 0.25 12.38 3.74
N ASP A 149 0.33 13.08 2.60
CA ASP A 149 1.48 13.90 2.23
C ASP A 149 2.82 13.13 2.40
N GLY A 150 2.74 11.81 2.17
CA GLY A 150 3.77 10.82 2.40
C GLY A 150 4.51 10.42 1.12
N ILE A 151 5.17 9.27 1.18
CA ILE A 151 6.03 8.76 0.13
C ILE A 151 5.66 7.30 -0.14
N ALA A 152 5.23 7.00 -1.36
CA ALA A 152 5.07 5.62 -1.81
C ALA A 152 6.46 5.04 -2.12
N VAL A 153 6.69 3.79 -1.71
CA VAL A 153 7.93 3.05 -1.91
C VAL A 153 7.58 1.62 -2.29
N ASP A 154 8.18 1.14 -3.38
CA ASP A 154 8.19 -0.28 -3.71
C ASP A 154 9.43 -0.94 -3.07
N PRO A 155 9.27 -1.79 -2.03
CA PRO A 155 10.39 -2.47 -1.39
C PRO A 155 11.08 -3.49 -2.31
N GLY A 156 10.43 -3.95 -3.39
CA GLY A 156 11.02 -4.89 -4.36
C GLY A 156 12.02 -4.24 -5.30
N SER A 157 11.85 -2.95 -5.61
CA SER A 157 12.73 -2.17 -6.49
C SER A 157 13.53 -1.08 -5.79
N GLY A 158 13.19 -0.74 -4.55
CA GLY A 158 13.81 0.36 -3.80
C GLY A 158 13.54 1.74 -4.42
N THR A 159 12.52 1.86 -5.27
CA THR A 159 12.21 3.08 -6.04
C THR A 159 10.90 3.72 -5.57
N PHE A 160 10.79 5.04 -5.80
CA PHE A 160 9.61 5.87 -5.53
C PHE A 160 8.66 5.95 -6.72
#